data_AF-A0A0C3Q7H0-F1
#
_entry.id   AF-A0A0C3Q7H0-F1
#
_cell.length_a   1.000
_cell.length_b   1.000
_cell.length_c   1.000
_cell.angle_alpha   90.00
_cell.angle_beta   90.00
_cell.angle_gamma   90.00
#
_symmetry.space_group_name_H-M   'P 1'
#
loop_
_entity.id
_entity.type
_entity.pdbx_description
1 polymer ?
#
loop_
_entity_poly.entity_id
_entity_poly.type
_entity_poly.pdbx_seq_one_letter_code
_entity_poly.pdbx_strand_id
1 'polypeptide(L)'
;MLAKTFFTALSVLATCVAAGMYPAKGPVKMLTQKDFKKVLSEDRAVIVAFVAPWCGHCKNLTPEYLSAAKALNPLVPFYAVDCDEQANKAICGEQGIKGFPTIKSFPRGLKTPAHDYRGERKSGAIIEYMTSEVPNRAAVVKGHAQVEPWLKKDPTLPHALLLTSKPKAPLLWKVVANKFNKQVGFGVSKDADGATAKTLGIAEATGKESHILVW
;
A
#
# COMPACT_ATOMS: atom_id res chain seq x y z
N MET A 1 3.05 10.65 77.16
CA MET A 1 3.70 10.66 75.83
C MET A 1 3.04 9.59 74.96
N LEU A 2 2.09 9.95 74.09
CA LEU A 2 1.55 9.03 73.07
C LEU A 2 1.67 9.71 71.71
N ALA A 3 2.55 9.18 70.86
CA ALA A 3 2.75 9.64 69.49
C ALA A 3 1.61 9.12 68.60
N LYS A 4 0.89 10.04 67.94
CA LYS A 4 -0.11 9.72 66.91
C LYS A 4 0.61 9.58 65.56
N THR A 5 0.73 8.35 65.09
CA THR A 5 1.29 8.03 63.77
C THR A 5 0.21 8.29 62.70
N PHE A 6 0.39 9.33 61.90
CA PHE A 6 -0.43 9.59 60.71
C PHE A 6 0.07 8.70 59.56
N PHE A 7 -0.77 7.77 59.11
CA PHE A 7 -0.55 7.02 57.87
C PHE A 7 -1.07 7.85 56.68
N THR A 8 -0.16 8.48 55.94
CA THR A 8 -0.47 9.06 54.62
C THR A 8 -0.58 7.95 53.58
N ALA A 9 -1.80 7.70 53.10
CA ALA A 9 -2.05 6.79 51.98
C ALA A 9 -1.65 7.46 50.66
N LEU A 10 -0.56 6.99 50.05
CA LEU A 10 -0.11 7.42 48.73
C LEU A 10 -0.90 6.64 47.66
N SER A 11 -1.92 7.26 47.06
CA SER A 11 -2.65 6.65 45.95
C SER A 11 -1.77 6.64 44.70
N VAL A 12 -1.29 5.46 44.33
CA VAL A 12 -0.62 5.24 43.04
C VAL A 12 -1.69 5.32 41.94
N LEU A 13 -1.78 6.45 41.24
CA LEU A 13 -2.51 6.51 39.98
C LEU A 13 -1.79 5.59 38.99
N ALA A 14 -2.42 4.45 38.68
CA ALA A 14 -2.04 3.64 37.54
C ALA A 14 -2.23 4.48 36.27
N THR A 15 -1.15 5.03 35.75
CA THR A 15 -1.13 5.62 34.40
C THR A 15 -1.36 4.48 33.41
N CYS A 16 -2.60 4.32 32.95
CA CYS A 16 -2.91 3.53 31.77
C CYS A 16 -2.22 4.19 30.57
N VAL A 17 -0.98 3.82 30.31
CA VAL A 17 -0.34 4.12 29.03
C VAL A 17 -1.11 3.32 28.00
N ALA A 18 -1.97 3.99 27.23
CA ALA A 18 -2.65 3.39 26.09
C ALA A 18 -1.58 2.95 25.09
N ALA A 19 -1.20 1.68 25.15
CA ALA A 19 -0.39 1.06 24.12
C ALA A 19 -1.21 1.14 22.82
N GLY A 20 -0.73 1.93 21.86
CA GLY A 20 -1.38 2.06 20.56
C GLY A 20 -1.63 0.68 19.93
N MET A 21 -2.75 0.53 19.24
CA MET A 21 -3.19 -0.76 18.65
C MET A 21 -2.14 -1.41 17.72
N TYR A 22 -1.21 -0.61 17.19
CA TYR A 22 -0.11 -1.06 16.35
C TYR A 22 1.25 -0.64 16.94
N PRO A 23 2.29 -1.49 16.86
CA PRO A 23 3.62 -1.16 17.38
C PRO A 23 4.25 0.04 16.66
N ALA A 24 4.89 0.94 17.41
CA ALA A 24 5.50 2.16 16.86
C ALA A 24 6.57 1.92 15.77
N LYS A 25 7.29 0.79 15.85
CA LYS A 25 8.30 0.36 14.86
C LYS A 25 7.79 -0.79 13.95
N GLY A 26 6.47 -0.92 13.80
CA GLY A 26 5.83 -1.96 13.00
C GLY A 26 5.63 -1.59 11.52
N PRO A 27 5.16 -2.55 10.69
CA PRO A 27 4.85 -2.32 9.28
C PRO A 27 3.57 -1.49 9.06
N VAL A 28 2.82 -1.20 10.12
CA VAL A 28 1.64 -0.33 10.11
C VAL A 28 1.94 0.90 10.95
N LYS A 29 1.91 2.08 10.34
CA LYS A 29 2.12 3.34 11.05
C LYS A 29 0.79 3.94 11.49
N MET A 30 0.69 4.32 12.76
CA MET A 30 -0.41 5.14 13.27
C MET A 30 -0.28 6.56 12.73
N LEU A 31 -1.37 7.08 12.16
CA LEU A 31 -1.42 8.43 11.60
C LEU A 31 -2.23 9.35 12.50
N THR A 32 -1.65 10.53 12.75
CA THR A 32 -2.40 11.69 13.25
C THR A 32 -3.11 12.41 12.10
N GLN A 33 -4.01 13.34 12.41
CA GLN A 33 -4.59 14.24 11.42
C GLN A 33 -3.55 14.93 10.51
N LYS A 34 -2.42 15.38 11.06
CA LYS A 34 -1.35 16.04 10.29
C LYS A 34 -0.65 15.06 9.36
N ASP A 35 -0.32 13.87 9.86
CA ASP A 35 0.33 12.84 9.06
C ASP A 35 -0.57 12.33 7.93
N PHE A 36 -1.87 12.18 8.19
CA PHE A 36 -2.85 11.65 7.23
C PHE A 36 -2.86 12.44 5.92
N LYS A 37 -3.04 13.76 5.99
CA LYS A 37 -3.05 14.62 4.78
C LYS A 37 -1.70 14.60 4.08
N LYS A 38 -0.60 14.57 4.83
CA LYS A 38 0.76 14.53 4.28
C LYS A 38 1.01 13.24 3.51
N VAL A 39 0.84 12.07 4.13
CA VAL A 39 1.17 10.78 3.49
C VAL A 39 0.24 10.47 2.32
N LEU A 40 -1.02 10.89 2.37
CA LEU A 40 -1.97 10.68 1.28
C LEU A 40 -1.89 11.72 0.17
N SER A 41 -1.07 12.77 0.30
CA SER A 41 -0.79 13.68 -0.82
C SER A 41 0.07 13.04 -1.91
N GLU A 42 0.81 11.97 -1.55
CA GLU A 42 1.64 11.19 -2.47
C GLU A 42 0.79 10.45 -3.52
N ASP A 43 1.27 10.38 -4.77
CA ASP A 43 0.63 9.65 -5.87
C ASP A 43 0.95 8.15 -5.82
N ARG A 44 0.59 7.51 -4.72
CA ARG A 44 0.81 6.07 -4.52
C ARG A 44 -0.44 5.41 -3.93
N ALA A 45 -0.59 4.12 -4.22
CA ALA A 45 -1.61 3.30 -3.59
C ALA A 45 -1.27 3.11 -2.11
N VAL A 46 -2.25 3.32 -1.23
CA VAL A 46 -2.14 3.07 0.21
C VAL A 46 -3.42 2.43 0.76
N ILE A 47 -3.34 1.87 1.97
CA ILE A 47 -4.50 1.38 2.72
C ILE A 47 -4.49 1.92 4.14
N VAL A 48 -5.67 2.30 4.64
CA VAL A 48 -5.85 2.86 5.98
C VAL A 48 -6.97 2.12 6.71
N ALA A 49 -6.66 1.62 7.91
CA ALA A 49 -7.64 1.07 8.84
C ALA A 49 -8.05 2.15 9.87
N PHE A 50 -9.32 2.48 9.91
CA PHE A 50 -9.93 3.35 10.91
C PHE A 50 -10.45 2.49 12.05
N VAL A 51 -9.87 2.67 13.24
CA VAL A 51 -10.03 1.77 14.40
C VAL A 51 -10.33 2.55 15.67
N ALA A 52 -10.61 1.82 16.75
CA ALA A 52 -10.66 2.33 18.12
C ALA A 52 -10.07 1.27 19.08
N PRO A 53 -9.34 1.64 20.14
CA PRO A 53 -8.57 0.71 20.98
C PRO A 53 -9.45 -0.25 21.78
N TRP A 54 -10.68 0.16 22.12
CA TRP A 54 -11.65 -0.64 22.85
C TRP A 54 -12.41 -1.65 21.97
N CYS A 55 -12.36 -1.50 20.65
CA CYS A 55 -13.14 -2.29 19.70
C CYS A 55 -12.57 -3.72 19.53
N GLY A 56 -13.35 -4.74 19.92
CA GLY A 56 -12.95 -6.16 19.81
C GLY A 56 -12.68 -6.62 18.37
N HIS A 57 -13.52 -6.21 17.41
CA HIS A 57 -13.29 -6.51 15.98
C HIS A 57 -12.01 -5.89 15.44
N CYS A 58 -11.58 -4.76 16.00
CA CYS A 58 -10.36 -4.07 15.62
C CYS A 58 -9.14 -4.85 16.12
N LYS A 59 -9.18 -5.34 17.37
CA LYS A 59 -8.15 -6.23 17.93
C LYS A 59 -8.00 -7.52 17.12
N ASN A 60 -9.12 -8.09 16.64
CA ASN A 60 -9.10 -9.28 15.78
C ASN A 60 -8.52 -9.00 14.38
N LEU A 61 -8.67 -7.78 13.85
CA LEU A 61 -8.10 -7.38 12.57
C LEU A 61 -6.58 -7.17 12.65
N THR A 62 -6.08 -6.61 13.76
CA THR A 62 -4.67 -6.24 13.93
C THR A 62 -3.65 -7.28 13.42
N PRO A 63 -3.69 -8.57 13.82
CA PRO A 63 -2.70 -9.55 13.37
C PRO A 63 -2.75 -9.81 11.86
N GLU A 64 -3.94 -9.84 11.27
CA GLU A 64 -4.15 -10.04 9.83
C GLU A 64 -3.66 -8.83 9.03
N TYR A 65 -3.94 -7.62 9.54
CA TYR A 65 -3.52 -6.37 8.92
C TYR A 65 -2.00 -6.17 8.98
N LEU A 66 -1.36 -6.53 10.10
CA LEU A 66 0.10 -6.54 10.25
C LEU A 66 0.77 -7.55 9.30
N SER A 67 0.18 -8.74 9.15
CA SER A 67 0.65 -9.77 8.22
C SER A 67 0.59 -9.28 6.77
N ALA A 68 -0.54 -8.70 6.35
CA ALA A 68 -0.70 -8.11 5.02
C ALA A 68 0.28 -6.95 4.77
N ALA A 69 0.45 -6.07 5.76
CA ALA A 69 1.40 -4.96 5.70
C ALA A 69 2.84 -5.44 5.50
N LYS A 70 3.24 -6.52 6.19
CA LYS A 70 4.58 -7.11 6.04
C LYS A 70 4.77 -7.70 4.64
N ALA A 71 3.77 -8.40 4.12
CA ALA A 71 3.84 -9.03 2.80
C ALA A 71 3.91 -8.01 1.65
N LEU A 72 3.27 -6.85 1.81
CA LEU A 72 3.25 -5.80 0.78
C LEU A 72 4.30 -4.70 0.98
N ASN A 73 5.11 -4.75 2.03
CA ASN A 73 6.21 -3.81 2.22
C ASN A 73 7.38 -4.13 1.26
N PRO A 74 7.99 -3.14 0.58
CA PRO A 74 7.73 -1.69 0.60
C PRO A 74 6.76 -1.20 -0.50
N LEU A 75 6.10 -2.11 -1.21
CA LEU A 75 5.27 -1.82 -2.39
C LEU A 75 4.04 -0.98 -2.05
N VAL A 76 3.27 -1.38 -1.04
CA VAL A 76 2.06 -0.70 -0.59
C VAL A 76 2.17 -0.43 0.91
N PRO A 77 2.11 0.84 1.37
CA PRO A 77 2.20 1.17 2.77
C PRO A 77 0.84 1.00 3.45
N PHE A 78 0.89 0.55 4.70
CA PHE A 78 -0.29 0.33 5.52
C PHE A 78 -0.28 1.32 6.68
N TYR A 79 -1.45 1.89 6.92
CA TYR A 79 -1.65 2.86 7.98
C TYR A 79 -2.87 2.52 8.83
N ALA A 80 -2.92 3.11 10.01
CA ALA A 80 -4.11 3.09 10.84
C ALA A 80 -4.36 4.46 11.47
N VAL A 81 -5.63 4.77 11.72
CA VAL A 81 -6.09 5.99 12.40
C VAL A 81 -6.96 5.55 13.56
N ASP A 82 -6.61 6.01 14.77
CA ASP A 82 -7.47 5.86 15.93
C ASP A 82 -8.52 6.96 15.94
N CYS A 83 -9.77 6.60 15.69
CA CYS A 83 -10.89 7.54 15.65
C CYS A 83 -11.50 7.86 17.03
N ASP A 84 -11.08 7.14 18.07
CA ASP A 84 -11.44 7.45 19.46
C ASP A 84 -10.66 8.67 19.96
N GLU A 85 -9.44 8.84 19.46
CA GLU A 85 -8.59 9.99 19.77
C GLU A 85 -9.21 11.30 19.27
N GLN A 86 -9.37 12.27 20.18
CA GLN A 86 -10.02 13.55 19.91
C GLN A 86 -9.41 14.29 18.72
N ALA A 87 -8.09 14.22 18.55
CA ALA A 87 -7.36 14.87 17.45
C ALA A 87 -7.70 14.29 16.07
N ASN A 88 -8.20 13.05 15.99
CA ASN A 88 -8.49 12.37 14.73
C ASN A 88 -9.98 12.36 14.38
N LYS A 89 -10.88 12.78 15.30
CA LYS A 89 -12.34 12.76 15.05
C LYS A 89 -12.75 13.53 13.79
N ALA A 90 -12.12 14.67 13.52
CA ALA A 90 -12.39 15.47 12.33
C ALA A 90 -12.10 14.67 11.05
N ILE A 91 -10.94 14.02 10.95
CA ILE A 91 -10.61 13.22 9.75
C ILE A 91 -11.47 11.98 9.63
N CYS A 92 -11.83 11.33 10.74
CA CYS A 92 -12.75 10.19 10.69
C CYS A 92 -14.16 10.62 10.23
N GLY A 93 -14.62 11.81 10.62
CA GLY A 93 -15.83 12.43 10.10
C GLY A 93 -15.74 12.74 8.60
N GLU A 94 -14.66 13.41 8.16
CA GLU A 94 -14.40 13.72 6.74
C GLU A 94 -14.35 12.44 5.87
N GLN A 95 -13.80 11.35 6.38
CA GLN A 95 -13.74 10.05 5.70
C GLN A 95 -15.04 9.24 5.81
N GLY A 96 -16.06 9.77 6.47
CA GLY A 96 -17.38 9.14 6.59
C GLY A 96 -17.37 7.85 7.42
N ILE A 97 -16.50 7.76 8.42
CA ILE A 97 -16.37 6.57 9.27
C ILE A 97 -17.55 6.49 10.24
N LYS A 98 -18.36 5.44 10.10
CA LYS A 98 -19.58 5.22 10.91
C LYS A 98 -19.47 4.05 11.88
N GLY A 99 -18.39 3.28 11.82
CA GLY A 99 -18.18 2.11 12.65
C GLY A 99 -16.78 1.53 12.48
N PHE A 100 -16.40 0.63 13.39
CA PHE A 100 -15.04 0.11 13.46
C PHE A 100 -14.97 -1.44 13.41
N PRO A 101 -13.89 -1.99 12.83
CA PRO A 101 -12.96 -1.30 11.96
C PRO A 101 -13.61 -0.96 10.61
N THR A 102 -13.23 0.17 10.02
CA THR A 102 -13.51 0.49 8.61
C THR A 102 -12.17 0.55 7.88
N ILE A 103 -12.04 -0.14 6.76
CA ILE A 103 -10.80 -0.18 5.97
C ILE A 103 -11.07 0.53 4.64
N LYS A 104 -10.19 1.45 4.25
CA LYS A 104 -10.26 2.14 2.96
C LYS A 104 -8.94 2.02 2.21
N SER A 105 -9.00 1.77 0.91
CA SER A 105 -7.87 1.93 -0.01
C SER A 105 -7.92 3.32 -0.66
N PHE A 106 -6.73 3.83 -0.94
CA PHE A 106 -6.54 5.07 -1.69
C PHE A 106 -5.59 4.76 -2.84
N PRO A 107 -6.11 4.35 -4.02
CA PRO A 107 -5.30 3.93 -5.16
C PRO A 107 -4.25 4.95 -5.62
N ARG A 108 -4.51 6.25 -5.38
CA ARG A 108 -3.64 7.38 -5.73
C ARG A 108 -3.60 8.44 -4.62
N GLY A 109 -3.57 8.01 -3.37
CA GLY A 109 -3.75 8.92 -2.23
C GLY A 109 -5.07 9.70 -2.34
N LEU A 110 -5.07 10.98 -1.98
CA LEU A 110 -6.24 11.87 -2.07
C LEU A 110 -6.52 12.39 -3.49
N LYS A 111 -5.75 11.97 -4.51
CA LYS A 111 -5.98 12.40 -5.91
C LYS A 111 -7.18 11.74 -6.56
N THR A 112 -7.68 10.66 -5.98
CA THR A 112 -8.89 9.93 -6.39
C THR A 112 -9.73 9.61 -5.15
N PRO A 113 -11.04 9.37 -5.30
CA PRO A 113 -11.87 8.90 -4.19
C PRO A 113 -11.29 7.65 -3.53
N ALA A 114 -11.46 7.55 -2.22
CA ALA A 114 -11.15 6.33 -1.47
C ALA A 114 -12.18 5.24 -1.79
N HIS A 115 -11.76 3.99 -1.73
CA HIS A 115 -12.66 2.84 -1.88
C HIS A 115 -12.82 2.12 -0.54
N ASP A 116 -14.06 1.79 -0.18
CA ASP A 116 -14.34 1.00 1.02
C ASP A 116 -13.99 -0.47 0.78
N TYR A 117 -13.10 -1.02 1.60
CA TYR A 117 -12.84 -2.45 1.58
C TYR A 117 -13.92 -3.19 2.38
N ARG A 118 -14.71 -4.00 1.66
CA ARG A 118 -15.81 -4.82 2.21
C ARG A 118 -15.53 -6.33 2.16
N GLY A 119 -14.32 -6.73 1.75
CA GLY A 119 -13.93 -8.13 1.68
C GLY A 119 -13.58 -8.73 3.04
N GLU A 120 -13.10 -9.97 3.01
CA GLU A 120 -12.71 -10.70 4.22
C GLU A 120 -11.57 -10.02 4.98
N ARG A 121 -11.66 -9.99 6.31
CA ARG A 121 -10.63 -9.37 7.17
C ARG A 121 -9.49 -10.36 7.46
N LYS A 122 -8.97 -10.98 6.41
CA LYS A 122 -7.89 -11.96 6.42
C LYS A 122 -6.72 -11.46 5.57
N SER A 123 -5.50 -11.76 5.99
CA SER A 123 -4.27 -11.25 5.37
C SER A 123 -4.25 -11.50 3.85
N GLY A 124 -4.54 -12.74 3.42
CA GLY A 124 -4.56 -13.10 2.00
C GLY A 124 -5.53 -12.26 1.16
N ALA A 125 -6.77 -12.08 1.63
CA ALA A 125 -7.78 -11.30 0.93
C ALA A 125 -7.41 -9.80 0.85
N ILE A 126 -6.82 -9.26 1.93
CA ILE A 126 -6.34 -7.86 1.95
C ILE A 126 -5.17 -7.67 0.97
N ILE A 127 -4.24 -8.64 0.89
CA ILE A 127 -3.11 -8.63 -0.04
C ILE A 127 -3.60 -8.64 -1.48
N GLU A 128 -4.54 -9.54 -1.80
CA GLU A 128 -5.11 -9.66 -3.15
C GLU A 128 -5.84 -8.38 -3.54
N TYR A 129 -6.69 -7.86 -2.66
CA TYR A 129 -7.40 -6.60 -2.86
C TYR A 129 -6.42 -5.44 -3.12
N MET A 130 -5.40 -5.25 -2.28
CA MET A 130 -4.47 -4.16 -2.50
C MET A 130 -3.65 -4.33 -3.78
N THR A 131 -3.37 -5.56 -4.20
CA THR A 131 -2.68 -5.83 -5.47
C THR A 131 -3.52 -5.46 -6.70
N SER A 132 -4.86 -5.57 -6.60
CA SER A 132 -5.78 -5.15 -7.65
C SER A 132 -6.03 -3.63 -7.64
N GLU A 133 -6.03 -3.02 -6.47
CA GLU A 133 -6.23 -1.57 -6.28
C GLU A 133 -5.06 -0.71 -6.76
N VAL A 134 -3.83 -1.25 -6.85
CA VAL A 134 -2.70 -0.51 -7.45
C VAL A 134 -2.97 -0.27 -8.93
N PRO A 135 -3.08 1.00 -9.39
CA PRO A 135 -3.37 1.31 -10.79
C PRO A 135 -2.32 0.71 -11.72
N ASN A 136 -2.73 0.13 -12.85
CA ASN A 136 -1.77 -0.31 -13.84
C ASN A 136 -1.51 0.80 -14.87
N ARG A 137 -0.31 1.38 -14.83
CA ARG A 137 0.16 2.38 -15.81
C ARG A 137 1.11 1.82 -16.86
N ALA A 138 1.44 0.52 -16.80
CA ALA A 138 2.23 -0.12 -17.82
C ALA A 138 1.35 -0.47 -19.04
N ALA A 139 1.75 -0.02 -20.22
CA ALA A 139 1.10 -0.37 -21.47
C ALA A 139 1.32 -1.86 -21.78
N VAL A 140 0.29 -2.53 -22.28
CA VAL A 140 0.44 -3.91 -22.78
C VAL A 140 0.97 -3.85 -24.20
N VAL A 141 2.22 -4.26 -24.39
CA VAL A 141 2.90 -4.31 -25.69
C VAL A 141 2.86 -5.76 -26.16
N LYS A 142 2.19 -6.04 -27.29
CA LYS A 142 1.95 -7.42 -27.75
C LYS A 142 3.04 -7.86 -28.73
N GLY A 143 4.10 -8.48 -28.21
CA GLY A 143 5.19 -9.02 -29.02
C GLY A 143 6.09 -7.95 -29.67
N HIS A 144 7.14 -8.38 -30.37
CA HIS A 144 8.18 -7.50 -30.92
C HIS A 144 7.63 -6.42 -31.87
N ALA A 145 6.66 -6.76 -32.72
CA ALA A 145 6.11 -5.84 -33.73
C ALA A 145 5.42 -4.60 -33.12
N GLN A 146 4.99 -4.67 -31.85
CA GLN A 146 4.34 -3.55 -31.16
C GLN A 146 5.30 -2.71 -30.33
N VAL A 147 6.58 -3.09 -30.24
CA VAL A 147 7.58 -2.36 -29.46
C VAL A 147 7.88 -1.02 -30.11
N GLU A 148 8.27 -0.98 -31.40
CA GLU A 148 8.58 0.29 -32.07
C GLU A 148 7.39 1.28 -32.13
N PRO A 149 6.16 0.86 -32.48
CA PRO A 149 5.01 1.78 -32.45
C PRO A 149 4.76 2.36 -31.05
N TRP A 150 4.99 1.56 -30.00
CA TRP A 150 4.85 2.02 -28.62
C TRP A 150 5.93 3.04 -28.25
N LEU A 151 7.20 2.80 -28.58
CA LEU A 151 8.30 3.75 -28.34
C LEU A 151 8.06 5.10 -29.04
N LYS A 152 7.51 5.08 -30.25
CA LYS A 152 7.21 6.29 -31.05
C LYS A 152 6.04 7.10 -30.51
N LYS A 153 5.23 6.57 -29.60
CA LYS A 153 4.06 7.28 -29.04
C LYS A 153 4.47 8.48 -28.18
N ASP A 154 5.51 8.30 -27.37
CA ASP A 154 6.00 9.31 -26.43
C ASP A 154 7.53 9.47 -26.57
N PRO A 155 8.04 9.92 -27.73
CA PRO A 155 9.47 9.83 -28.09
C PRO A 155 10.39 10.66 -27.20
N THR A 156 9.84 11.56 -26.38
CA THR A 156 10.58 12.41 -25.44
C THR A 156 10.86 11.74 -24.10
N LEU A 157 10.22 10.59 -23.81
CA LEU A 157 10.40 9.87 -22.56
C LEU A 157 11.32 8.67 -22.76
N PRO A 158 12.21 8.36 -21.79
CA PRO A 158 12.85 7.05 -21.73
C PRO A 158 11.78 5.97 -21.56
N HIS A 159 12.02 4.78 -22.10
CA HIS A 159 11.07 3.68 -22.07
C HIS A 159 11.65 2.46 -21.38
N ALA A 160 10.86 1.79 -20.55
CA ALA A 160 11.21 0.54 -19.91
C ALA A 160 10.17 -0.54 -20.24
N LEU A 161 10.58 -1.62 -20.89
CA LEU A 161 9.71 -2.75 -21.26
C LEU A 161 10.08 -3.98 -20.43
N LEU A 162 9.11 -4.49 -19.68
CA LEU A 162 9.22 -5.79 -19.02
C LEU A 162 8.77 -6.90 -19.97
N LEU A 163 9.69 -7.79 -20.33
CA LEU A 163 9.40 -9.07 -20.95
C LEU A 163 9.22 -10.11 -19.86
N THR A 164 8.10 -10.83 -19.87
CA THR A 164 7.79 -11.82 -18.82
C THR A 164 6.93 -12.96 -19.37
N SER A 165 6.96 -14.12 -18.73
CA SER A 165 6.12 -15.26 -19.12
C SER A 165 4.61 -15.02 -18.91
N LYS A 166 4.23 -14.04 -18.08
CA LYS A 166 2.83 -13.72 -17.75
C LYS A 166 2.33 -12.49 -18.50
N PRO A 167 1.05 -12.45 -18.92
CA PRO A 167 0.50 -11.31 -19.65
C PRO A 167 0.21 -10.07 -18.78
N LYS A 168 0.15 -10.25 -17.44
CA LYS A 168 -0.20 -9.17 -16.51
C LYS A 168 1.07 -8.61 -15.87
N ALA A 169 1.15 -7.28 -15.77
CA ALA A 169 2.19 -6.61 -15.02
C ALA A 169 2.18 -7.08 -13.54
N PRO A 170 3.33 -7.54 -13.00
CA PRO A 170 3.44 -7.86 -11.59
C PRO A 170 3.28 -6.59 -10.74
N LEU A 171 2.92 -6.74 -9.46
CA LEU A 171 2.68 -5.62 -8.55
C LEU A 171 3.84 -4.62 -8.51
N LEU A 172 5.08 -5.12 -8.41
CA LEU A 172 6.27 -4.29 -8.42
C LEU A 172 6.31 -3.39 -9.66
N TRP A 173 6.01 -3.93 -10.84
CA TRP A 173 6.01 -3.16 -12.09
C TRP A 173 4.95 -2.07 -12.10
N LYS A 174 3.74 -2.38 -11.59
CA LYS A 174 2.70 -1.36 -11.41
C LYS A 174 3.16 -0.25 -10.47
N VAL A 175 3.77 -0.58 -9.33
CA VAL A 175 4.23 0.40 -8.34
C VAL A 175 5.28 1.33 -8.93
N VAL A 176 6.29 0.78 -9.62
CA VAL A 176 7.34 1.57 -10.26
C VAL A 176 6.77 2.44 -11.38
N ALA A 177 5.86 1.91 -12.20
CA ALA A 177 5.18 2.68 -13.24
C ALA A 177 4.34 3.85 -12.69
N ASN A 178 3.73 3.69 -11.52
CA ASN A 178 3.04 4.80 -10.86
C ASN A 178 4.01 5.85 -10.32
N LYS A 179 5.12 5.42 -9.71
CA LYS A 179 6.12 6.32 -9.12
C LYS A 179 6.78 7.24 -10.14
N PHE A 180 7.12 6.70 -11.31
CA PHE A 180 7.77 7.43 -12.41
C PHE A 180 6.78 7.85 -13.51
N ASN A 181 5.51 8.02 -13.14
CA ASN A 181 4.47 8.45 -14.07
C ASN A 181 4.85 9.78 -14.76
N LYS A 182 4.69 9.83 -16.08
CA LYS A 182 5.11 10.95 -16.96
C LYS A 182 6.61 11.23 -16.99
N GLN A 183 7.45 10.37 -16.42
CA GLN A 183 8.91 10.46 -16.47
C GLN A 183 9.53 9.32 -17.28
N VAL A 184 8.90 8.13 -17.24
CA VAL A 184 9.32 6.95 -18.01
C VAL A 184 8.07 6.27 -18.58
N GLY A 185 8.12 5.86 -19.85
CA GLY A 185 7.11 5.02 -20.46
C GLY A 185 7.28 3.56 -20.04
N PHE A 186 6.35 3.00 -19.27
CA PHE A 186 6.41 1.60 -18.86
C PHE A 186 5.58 0.70 -19.78
N GLY A 187 6.17 -0.40 -20.23
CA GLY A 187 5.53 -1.43 -21.03
C GLY A 187 5.63 -2.80 -20.36
N VAL A 188 4.69 -3.70 -20.67
CA VAL A 188 4.79 -5.12 -20.36
C VAL A 188 4.42 -5.94 -21.59
N SER A 189 5.25 -6.92 -21.93
CA SER A 189 4.99 -7.87 -23.01
C SER A 189 5.11 -9.29 -22.48
N LYS A 190 4.17 -10.14 -22.90
CA LYS A 190 4.26 -11.58 -22.66
C LYS A 190 5.29 -12.15 -23.63
N ASP A 191 6.31 -12.82 -23.12
CA ASP A 191 7.39 -13.42 -23.88
C ASP A 191 7.75 -14.80 -23.33
N ALA A 192 6.77 -15.71 -23.33
CA ALA A 192 6.91 -17.02 -22.69
C ALA A 192 7.89 -17.97 -23.39
N ASP A 193 8.21 -17.71 -24.66
CA ASP A 193 9.14 -18.47 -25.50
C ASP A 193 10.47 -17.73 -25.77
N GLY A 194 10.60 -16.50 -25.28
CA GLY A 194 11.77 -15.65 -25.50
C GLY A 194 11.89 -15.11 -26.92
N ALA A 195 10.85 -15.23 -27.76
CA ALA A 195 10.90 -14.80 -29.16
C ALA A 195 11.10 -13.29 -29.28
N THR A 196 10.39 -12.51 -28.46
CA THR A 196 10.52 -11.05 -28.44
C THR A 196 11.89 -10.64 -27.95
N ALA A 197 12.39 -11.25 -26.87
CA ALA A 197 13.72 -10.98 -26.32
C ALA A 197 14.83 -11.25 -27.35
N LYS A 198 14.77 -12.37 -28.08
CA LYS A 198 15.73 -12.70 -29.14
C LYS A 198 15.72 -11.68 -30.27
N THR A 199 14.53 -11.30 -30.76
CA THR A 199 14.40 -10.27 -31.80
C THR A 199 14.94 -8.91 -31.35
N LEU A 200 14.86 -8.60 -30.04
CA LEU A 200 15.39 -7.38 -29.46
C LEU A 200 16.87 -7.49 -29.03
N GLY A 201 17.57 -8.55 -29.42
CA GLY A 201 19.03 -8.69 -29.23
C GLY A 201 19.47 -9.42 -27.97
N ILE A 202 18.58 -10.09 -27.24
CA ILE A 202 18.93 -10.92 -26.07
C ILE A 202 19.22 -12.35 -26.56
N ALA A 203 20.50 -12.63 -26.83
CA ALA A 203 20.96 -13.81 -27.57
C ALA A 203 20.67 -15.17 -26.91
N GLU A 204 20.36 -15.21 -25.61
CA GLU A 204 20.11 -16.46 -24.85
C GLU A 204 18.79 -16.47 -24.08
N ALA A 205 17.80 -15.67 -24.48
CA ALA A 205 16.52 -15.64 -23.77
C ALA A 205 15.79 -17.00 -23.88
N THR A 206 15.56 -17.66 -22.74
CA THR A 206 14.94 -18.99 -22.66
C THR A 206 13.44 -18.96 -22.31
N GLY A 207 12.78 -17.79 -22.34
CA GLY A 207 11.36 -17.59 -22.00
C GLY A 207 11.00 -17.82 -20.52
N LYS A 208 11.91 -18.43 -19.76
CA LYS A 208 11.82 -18.66 -18.31
C LYS A 208 12.25 -17.45 -17.50
N GLU A 209 13.10 -16.60 -18.06
CA GLU A 209 13.63 -15.40 -17.44
C GLU A 209 12.78 -14.17 -17.79
N SER A 210 12.73 -13.21 -16.86
CA SER A 210 12.13 -11.90 -17.14
C SER A 210 13.24 -10.91 -17.44
N HIS A 211 13.07 -10.14 -18.52
CA HIS A 211 14.05 -9.13 -18.95
C HIS A 211 13.43 -7.75 -18.90
N ILE A 212 14.23 -6.75 -18.54
CA ILE A 212 13.84 -5.34 -18.64
C ILE A 212 14.74 -4.71 -19.69
N LEU A 213 14.14 -4.24 -20.78
CA LEU A 213 14.83 -3.44 -21.78
C LEU A 213 14.54 -1.97 -21.51
N VAL A 214 15.58 -1.15 -21.62
CA VAL A 214 15.48 0.31 -21.45
C VAL A 214 16.03 0.98 -22.70
N TRP A 215 15.29 1.95 -23.22
CA TRP A 215 15.70 2.83 -24.31
C TRP A 215 15.74 4.27 -23.83
#